data_AF-D0KPZ4-F1
#
_entry.id   AF-D0KPZ4-F1
#
_cell.length_a   1.000
_cell.length_b   1.000
_cell.length_c   1.000
_cell.angle_alpha   90.00
_cell.angle_beta   90.00
_cell.angle_gamma   90.00
#
_symmetry.space_group_name_H-M   'P 1'
#
loop_
_entity.id
_entity.type
_entity.pdbx_description
1 polymer ?
#
loop_
_entity_poly.entity_id
_entity_poly.type
_entity_poly.pdbx_seq_one_letter_code
_entity_poly.pdbx_strand_id
1 'polypeptide(L)'
;MERKGTEIERNKISFLKWLELTLLFVILPSVVAVILSFSIPYYLLHNITLANTLSTIIPIIVFGISVAYFGKYRKSHGIITPFMKRTSIPILPDSGQPIDEKYIKSFEAGLKFVKGEEYIKRLAMIGMMYLQNAVAYDNKDLYLKAKEYLSKAEEAMKGKDVRFETRLLVDNLRSKIETYKYRFGER
;
A
#
# COMPACT_ATOMS: atom_id res chain seq x y z
N MET A 1 35.85 1.73 5.22
CA MET A 1 34.68 2.45 5.79
C MET A 1 33.86 2.94 4.61
N GLU A 2 33.01 2.07 4.06
CA GLU A 2 32.27 2.33 2.82
C GLU A 2 30.78 2.34 3.16
N ARG A 3 30.13 3.49 2.99
CA ARG A 3 28.68 3.62 3.21
C ARG A 3 27.99 2.82 2.11
N LYS A 4 27.53 1.61 2.47
CA LYS A 4 26.52 0.89 1.70
C LYS A 4 25.27 1.76 1.65
N GLY A 5 25.10 2.47 0.54
CA GLY A 5 23.83 3.08 0.16
C GLY A 5 22.77 1.99 0.24
N THR A 6 21.85 2.17 1.19
CA THR A 6 20.72 1.29 1.43
C THR A 6 20.01 0.98 0.12
N GLU A 7 19.76 -0.30 -0.11
CA GLU A 7 18.99 -0.95 -1.18
C GLU A 7 17.56 -0.39 -1.40
N ILE A 8 17.20 0.61 -0.61
CA ILE A 8 15.89 1.21 -0.40
C ILE A 8 15.59 2.33 -1.42
N GLU A 9 16.61 2.89 -2.09
CA GLU A 9 16.43 3.82 -3.22
C GLU A 9 15.85 3.14 -4.48
N ARG A 10 15.98 1.82 -4.60
CA ARG A 10 15.62 1.08 -5.83
C ARG A 10 14.12 1.08 -6.16
N ASN A 11 13.24 1.36 -5.19
CA ASN A 11 11.78 1.33 -5.35
C ASN A 11 11.10 2.71 -5.45
N LYS A 12 11.86 3.81 -5.38
CA LYS A 12 11.31 5.14 -5.64
C LYS A 12 11.37 5.38 -7.14
N ILE A 13 10.23 5.49 -7.80
CA ILE A 13 10.23 5.84 -9.22
C ILE A 13 10.82 7.24 -9.38
N SER A 14 11.68 7.41 -10.38
CA SER A 14 12.22 8.71 -10.74
C SER A 14 11.07 9.66 -11.10
N PHE A 15 11.26 10.96 -10.86
CA PHE A 15 10.26 11.96 -11.19
C PHE A 15 9.81 11.87 -12.66
N LEU A 16 10.74 11.59 -13.57
CA LEU A 16 10.46 11.39 -14.99
C LEU A 16 9.54 10.19 -15.24
N LYS A 17 9.80 9.02 -14.62
CA LYS A 17 8.92 7.85 -14.74
C LYS A 17 7.53 8.11 -14.13
N TRP A 18 7.47 8.87 -13.04
CA TRP A 18 6.19 9.28 -12.46
C TRP A 18 5.41 10.21 -13.38
N LEU A 19 6.10 11.17 -13.99
CA LEU A 19 5.51 12.12 -14.92
C LEU A 19 5.01 11.42 -16.19
N GLU A 20 5.80 10.49 -16.74
CA GLU A 20 5.42 9.65 -17.87
C GLU A 20 4.16 8.82 -17.58
N LEU A 21 4.12 8.13 -16.43
CA LEU A 21 2.95 7.38 -16.01
C LEU A 21 1.72 8.28 -15.80
N THR A 22 1.91 9.46 -15.22
CA THR A 22 0.82 10.43 -15.02
C THR A 22 0.32 10.96 -16.36
N LEU A 23 1.22 11.18 -17.31
CA LEU A 23 0.89 11.60 -18.66
C LEU A 23 0.04 10.52 -19.36
N LEU A 24 0.47 9.27 -19.28
CA LEU A 24 -0.19 8.13 -19.91
C LEU A 24 -1.56 7.82 -19.30
N PHE A 25 -1.67 7.81 -17.98
CA PHE A 25 -2.89 7.34 -17.30
C PHE A 25 -3.92 8.44 -17.02
N VAL A 26 -3.48 9.70 -16.92
CA VAL A 26 -4.35 10.81 -16.51
C VAL A 26 -4.47 11.86 -17.61
N ILE A 27 -3.36 12.41 -18.07
CA ILE A 27 -3.38 13.57 -18.99
C ILE A 27 -3.89 13.14 -20.37
N LEU A 28 -3.36 12.06 -20.94
CA LEU A 28 -3.70 11.62 -22.28
C LEU A 28 -5.20 11.22 -22.41
N PRO A 29 -5.78 10.40 -21.51
CA PRO A 29 -7.21 10.11 -21.55
C PRO A 29 -8.08 11.35 -21.38
N SER A 30 -7.66 12.30 -20.53
CA SER A 30 -8.42 13.53 -20.28
C SER A 30 -8.42 14.45 -21.50
N VAL A 31 -7.27 14.62 -22.18
CA VAL A 31 -7.17 15.43 -23.40
C VAL A 31 -8.01 14.82 -24.52
N VAL A 32 -7.92 13.50 -24.72
CA VAL A 32 -8.74 12.79 -25.72
C VAL A 32 -10.22 12.96 -25.41
N ALA A 33 -10.62 12.84 -24.14
CA ALA A 33 -12.00 13.06 -23.73
C ALA A 33 -12.45 14.48 -24.04
N VAL A 34 -11.68 15.52 -23.70
CA VAL A 34 -12.04 16.91 -24.00
C VAL A 34 -12.28 17.10 -25.51
N ILE A 35 -11.35 16.64 -26.35
CA ILE A 35 -11.44 16.81 -27.82
C ILE A 35 -12.69 16.11 -28.40
N LEU A 36 -13.00 14.91 -27.92
CA LEU A 36 -14.09 14.10 -28.47
C LEU A 36 -15.45 14.36 -27.80
N SER A 37 -15.46 14.97 -26.62
CA SER A 37 -16.65 15.11 -25.76
C SER A 37 -17.76 15.96 -26.37
N PHE A 38 -17.43 16.87 -27.29
CA PHE A 38 -18.42 17.66 -28.01
C PHE A 38 -18.78 17.01 -29.35
N SER A 39 -17.76 16.64 -30.13
CA SER A 39 -17.92 16.15 -31.51
C SER A 39 -18.75 14.88 -31.61
N ILE A 40 -18.53 13.91 -30.70
CA ILE A 40 -19.24 12.62 -30.73
C ILE A 40 -20.73 12.80 -30.35
N PRO A 41 -21.09 13.43 -29.23
CA PRO A 41 -22.49 13.68 -28.90
C PRO A 41 -23.21 14.57 -29.91
N TYR A 42 -22.53 15.59 -30.46
CA TYR A 42 -23.11 16.45 -31.48
C TYR A 42 -23.46 15.67 -32.75
N TYR A 43 -22.54 14.83 -33.24
CA TYR A 43 -22.75 14.01 -34.44
C TYR A 43 -23.82 12.92 -34.24
N LEU A 44 -23.91 12.31 -33.05
CA LEU A 44 -24.88 11.26 -32.76
C LEU A 44 -26.28 11.82 -32.48
N LEU A 45 -26.38 12.86 -31.67
CA LEU A 45 -27.65 13.33 -31.10
C LEU A 45 -28.24 14.50 -31.89
N HIS A 46 -27.47 15.10 -32.80
CA HIS A 46 -27.86 16.26 -33.60
C HIS A 46 -28.46 17.40 -32.74
N ASN A 47 -28.06 17.47 -31.47
CA ASN A 47 -28.60 18.40 -30.49
C ASN A 47 -27.45 19.14 -29.79
N ILE A 48 -27.36 20.44 -30.06
CA ILE A 48 -26.30 21.32 -29.57
C ILE A 48 -26.33 21.44 -28.04
N THR A 49 -27.52 21.58 -27.45
CA THR A 49 -27.71 21.76 -26.01
C THR A 49 -27.28 20.51 -25.24
N LEU A 50 -27.67 19.34 -25.73
CA LEU A 50 -27.27 18.07 -25.11
C LEU A 50 -25.76 17.80 -25.30
N ALA A 51 -25.22 18.12 -26.48
CA ALA A 51 -23.79 17.96 -26.77
C ALA A 51 -22.92 18.86 -25.89
N ASN A 52 -23.32 20.11 -25.64
CA ASN A 52 -22.61 21.01 -24.71
C ASN A 52 -22.61 20.49 -23.28
N THR A 53 -23.75 19.92 -22.84
CA THR A 53 -23.89 19.38 -21.48
C THR A 53 -23.02 18.13 -21.30
N LEU A 54 -22.99 17.25 -22.31
CA LEU A 54 -22.12 16.07 -22.31
C LEU A 54 -20.65 16.43 -22.48
N SER A 55 -20.33 17.49 -23.23
CA SER A 55 -18.97 17.99 -23.41
C SER A 55 -18.31 18.41 -22.09
N THR A 56 -19.10 18.86 -21.12
CA THR A 56 -18.61 19.19 -19.78
C THR A 56 -18.55 17.99 -18.86
N ILE A 57 -19.55 17.10 -18.90
CA ILE A 57 -19.65 15.95 -18.00
C ILE A 57 -18.62 14.85 -18.34
N ILE A 58 -18.44 14.53 -19.63
CA ILE A 58 -17.60 13.41 -20.07
C ILE A 58 -16.13 13.57 -19.61
N PRO A 59 -15.46 14.73 -19.81
CA PRO A 59 -14.09 14.90 -19.36
C PRO A 59 -13.93 14.79 -17.83
N ILE A 60 -14.90 15.26 -17.06
CA ILE A 60 -14.87 15.17 -15.59
C ILE A 60 -14.92 13.71 -15.14
N ILE A 61 -15.81 12.92 -15.73
CA ILE A 61 -15.94 11.50 -15.42
C ILE A 61 -14.67 10.75 -15.83
N VAL A 62 -14.15 11.00 -17.04
CA VAL A 62 -12.93 10.36 -17.54
C VAL A 62 -11.73 10.69 -16.64
N PHE A 63 -11.57 11.96 -16.25
CA PHE A 63 -10.53 12.36 -15.31
C PHE A 63 -10.64 11.63 -13.97
N GLY A 64 -11.85 11.56 -13.39
CA GLY A 64 -12.10 10.84 -12.14
C GLY A 64 -11.75 9.35 -12.22
N ILE A 65 -12.18 8.68 -13.31
CA ILE A 65 -11.87 7.25 -13.54
C ILE A 65 -10.37 7.06 -13.73
N SER A 66 -9.72 7.91 -14.54
CA SER A 66 -8.28 7.88 -14.77
C SER A 66 -7.47 8.00 -13.48
N VAL A 67 -7.82 8.95 -12.61
CA VAL A 67 -7.16 9.12 -11.30
C VAL A 67 -7.38 7.89 -10.41
N ALA A 68 -8.59 7.35 -10.37
CA ALA A 68 -8.89 6.15 -9.59
C ALA A 68 -8.11 4.92 -10.09
N TYR A 69 -8.05 4.71 -11.41
CA TYR A 69 -7.29 3.63 -12.03
C TYR A 69 -5.79 3.79 -11.77
N PHE A 70 -5.26 5.01 -11.91
CA PHE A 70 -3.87 5.29 -11.63
C PHE A 70 -3.52 5.03 -10.16
N GLY A 71 -4.41 5.41 -9.22
CA GLY A 71 -4.26 5.10 -7.80
C GLY A 71 -4.22 3.60 -7.53
N LYS A 72 -5.12 2.82 -8.15
CA LYS A 72 -5.15 1.36 -8.05
C LYS A 72 -3.89 0.71 -8.63
N TYR A 73 -3.47 1.16 -9.82
CA TYR A 73 -2.26 0.69 -10.50
C TYR A 73 -1.00 0.94 -9.65
N ARG A 74 -0.88 2.14 -9.08
CA ARG A 74 0.23 2.48 -8.18
C ARG A 74 0.26 1.59 -6.94
N LYS A 75 -0.90 1.33 -6.34
CA LYS A 75 -1.00 0.49 -5.14
C LYS A 75 -0.66 -0.98 -5.43
N SER A 76 -1.09 -1.52 -6.58
CA SER A 76 -0.80 -2.92 -6.94
C SER A 76 0.66 -3.16 -7.33
N HIS A 77 1.34 -2.17 -7.91
CA HIS A 77 2.75 -2.27 -8.29
C HIS A 77 3.71 -1.71 -7.24
N GLY A 78 3.22 -1.33 -6.05
CA GLY A 78 4.07 -0.82 -4.97
C GLY A 78 4.76 0.52 -5.29
N ILE A 79 4.21 1.31 -6.22
CA ILE A 79 4.83 2.54 -6.72
C ILE A 79 4.64 3.71 -5.74
N ILE A 80 5.75 4.16 -5.16
CA ILE A 80 5.79 5.30 -4.23
C ILE A 80 6.09 6.58 -5.04
N THR A 81 5.23 7.60 -4.94
CA THR A 81 5.43 8.89 -5.63
C THR A 81 6.66 9.62 -5.12
N PRO A 82 7.34 10.42 -5.97
CA PRO A 82 8.44 11.27 -5.52
C PRO A 82 8.05 12.23 -4.40
N PHE A 83 6.77 12.64 -4.33
CA PHE A 83 6.19 13.54 -3.33
C PHE A 83 5.63 12.86 -2.07
N MET A 84 5.57 11.53 -2.01
CA MET A 84 5.17 10.84 -0.78
C MET A 84 6.35 10.90 0.20
N LYS A 85 6.22 11.69 1.28
CA LYS A 85 7.10 11.54 2.45
C LYS A 85 6.84 10.14 3.01
N ARG A 86 7.87 9.28 3.00
CA ARG A 86 7.83 8.03 3.75
C ARG A 86 7.80 8.41 5.23
N THR A 87 6.64 8.35 5.86
CA THR A 87 6.58 8.14 7.31
C THR A 87 7.04 6.71 7.54
N SER A 88 8.35 6.51 7.62
CA SER A 88 8.93 5.32 8.24
C SER A 88 8.66 5.45 9.73
N ILE A 89 7.49 5.01 10.17
CA ILE A 89 7.25 4.84 11.60
C ILE A 89 8.21 3.73 12.02
N PRO A 90 9.14 3.99 12.96
CA PRO A 90 10.03 2.96 13.44
C PRO A 90 9.18 1.85 14.07
N ILE A 91 9.15 0.69 13.43
CA ILE A 91 8.46 -0.49 13.96
C ILE A 91 9.41 -1.15 14.96
N LEU A 92 9.43 -0.59 16.17
CA LEU A 92 10.15 -1.12 17.30
C LEU A 92 9.13 -1.36 18.43
N PRO A 93 8.78 -2.62 18.72
CA PRO A 93 7.92 -2.95 19.85
C PRO A 93 8.47 -2.36 21.16
N ASP A 94 9.79 -2.32 21.29
CA ASP A 94 10.49 -1.83 22.47
C ASP A 94 10.46 -0.30 22.60
N SER A 95 10.04 0.43 21.57
CA SER A 95 9.99 1.91 21.60
C SER A 95 8.90 2.45 22.51
N GLY A 96 7.89 1.63 22.84
CA GLY A 96 6.71 2.05 23.60
C GLY A 96 5.83 3.08 22.90
N GLN A 97 6.18 3.52 21.69
CA GLN A 97 5.38 4.48 20.93
C GLN A 97 4.28 3.75 20.17
N PRO A 98 2.99 4.07 20.41
CA PRO A 98 1.92 3.45 19.66
C PRO A 98 1.86 3.96 18.22
N ILE A 99 1.36 3.10 17.34
CA ILE A 99 1.07 3.38 15.94
C ILE A 99 -0.42 3.63 15.80
N ASP A 100 -0.81 4.66 15.05
CA ASP A 100 -2.22 4.98 14.77
C ASP A 100 -2.93 3.76 14.16
N GLU A 101 -4.06 3.37 14.75
CA GLU A 101 -4.88 2.25 14.27
C GLU A 101 -5.38 2.48 12.83
N LYS A 102 -5.66 3.73 12.44
CA LYS A 102 -6.04 4.06 11.06
C LYS A 102 -4.92 3.71 10.08
N TYR A 103 -3.67 3.89 10.50
CA TYR A 103 -2.50 3.52 9.71
C TYR A 103 -2.43 2.00 9.56
N ILE A 104 -2.56 1.23 10.64
CA ILE A 104 -2.55 -0.25 10.59
C ILE A 104 -3.67 -0.78 9.68
N LYS A 105 -4.90 -0.29 9.84
CA LYS A 105 -6.05 -0.67 9.00
C LYS A 105 -5.83 -0.40 7.50
N SER A 106 -5.09 0.67 7.17
CA SER A 106 -4.74 0.96 5.77
C SER A 106 -3.80 -0.08 5.16
N PHE A 107 -2.90 -0.67 5.97
CA PHE A 107 -2.01 -1.76 5.58
C PHE A 107 -2.78 -3.06 5.41
N GLU A 108 -3.71 -3.37 6.32
CA GLU A 108 -4.61 -4.52 6.22
C GLU A 108 -5.46 -4.45 4.95
N ALA A 109 -6.09 -3.31 4.68
CA ALA A 109 -6.84 -3.08 3.44
C ALA A 109 -5.94 -3.16 2.19
N GLY A 110 -4.62 -3.03 2.36
CA GLY A 110 -3.60 -3.22 1.35
C GLY A 110 -3.30 -4.68 1.02
N LEU A 111 -3.52 -5.62 1.95
CA LEU A 111 -3.15 -7.04 1.79
C LEU A 111 -3.80 -7.69 0.57
N LYS A 112 -5.07 -7.35 0.27
CA LYS A 112 -5.80 -7.90 -0.89
C LYS A 112 -5.17 -7.59 -2.25
N PHE A 113 -4.24 -6.63 -2.31
CA PHE A 113 -3.57 -6.21 -3.53
C PHE A 113 -2.18 -6.84 -3.70
N VAL A 114 -1.73 -7.64 -2.74
CA VAL A 114 -0.36 -8.13 -2.67
C VAL A 114 -0.36 -9.65 -2.68
N LYS A 115 0.56 -10.25 -3.43
CA LYS A 115 0.69 -11.70 -3.61
C LYS A 115 2.13 -12.15 -3.43
N GLY A 116 2.33 -13.47 -3.26
CA GLY A 116 3.64 -14.08 -3.19
C GLY A 116 4.45 -13.64 -1.96
N GLU A 117 5.73 -13.39 -2.16
CA GLU A 117 6.66 -13.05 -1.07
C GLU A 117 6.34 -11.71 -0.39
N GLU A 118 5.92 -10.72 -1.16
CA GLU A 118 5.55 -9.39 -0.62
C GLU A 118 4.33 -9.47 0.32
N TYR A 119 3.45 -10.46 0.12
CA TYR A 119 2.32 -10.72 1.00
C TYR A 119 2.82 -11.18 2.38
N ILE A 120 3.81 -12.07 2.41
CA ILE A 120 4.43 -12.57 3.65
C ILE A 120 5.11 -11.41 4.40
N LYS A 121 5.90 -10.58 3.69
CA LYS A 121 6.54 -9.39 4.27
C LYS A 121 5.53 -8.47 4.94
N ARG A 122 4.40 -8.21 4.29
CA ARG A 122 3.34 -7.34 4.84
C ARG A 122 2.63 -7.94 6.03
N LEU A 123 2.37 -9.25 6.04
CA LEU A 123 1.78 -9.92 7.21
C LEU A 123 2.70 -9.77 8.43
N ALA A 124 4.00 -10.02 8.27
CA ALA A 124 4.98 -9.86 9.34
C ALA A 124 5.04 -8.39 9.84
N MET A 125 5.00 -7.43 8.91
CA MET A 125 5.02 -6.00 9.25
C MET A 125 3.78 -5.58 10.04
N ILE A 126 2.58 -6.01 9.64
CA ILE A 126 1.33 -5.74 10.36
C ILE A 126 1.35 -6.41 11.74
N GLY A 127 1.82 -7.65 11.83
CA GLY A 127 1.99 -8.34 13.12
C GLY A 127 2.90 -7.56 14.08
N MET A 128 4.02 -7.03 13.59
CA MET A 128 4.91 -6.19 14.40
C MET A 128 4.26 -4.87 14.84
N MET A 129 3.44 -4.23 13.99
CA MET A 129 2.69 -3.02 14.37
C MET A 129 1.68 -3.30 15.48
N TYR A 130 0.94 -4.40 15.38
CA TYR A 130 0.02 -4.83 16.43
C TYR A 130 0.75 -5.17 17.73
N LEU A 131 1.91 -5.83 17.65
CA LEU A 131 2.73 -6.14 18.82
C LEU A 131 3.23 -4.87 19.50
N GLN A 132 3.67 -3.87 18.73
CA GLN A 132 4.08 -2.58 19.26
C GLN A 132 2.94 -1.87 19.99
N ASN A 133 1.74 -1.87 19.42
CA ASN A 133 0.57 -1.31 20.11
C ASN A 133 0.16 -2.13 21.34
N ALA A 134 0.30 -3.45 21.30
CA ALA A 134 0.05 -4.31 22.45
C ALA A 134 0.98 -3.95 23.62
N VAL A 135 2.27 -3.76 23.33
CA VAL A 135 3.28 -3.35 24.32
C VAL A 135 3.04 -1.94 24.84
N ALA A 136 2.68 -0.99 23.96
CA ALA A 136 2.43 0.40 24.32
C ALA A 136 1.17 0.58 25.19
N TYR A 137 0.09 -0.16 24.90
CA TYR A 137 -1.19 -0.07 25.59
C TYR A 137 -1.42 -1.16 26.65
N ASP A 138 -0.45 -2.05 26.85
CA ASP A 138 -0.58 -3.27 27.66
C ASP A 138 -1.85 -4.08 27.33
N ASN A 139 -2.12 -4.24 26.02
CA ASN A 139 -3.37 -4.80 25.52
C ASN A 139 -3.16 -6.21 24.94
N LYS A 140 -3.74 -7.22 25.60
CA LYS A 140 -3.67 -8.63 25.21
C LYS A 140 -4.35 -8.93 23.86
N ASP A 141 -5.44 -8.26 23.52
CA ASP A 141 -6.14 -8.51 22.25
C ASP A 141 -5.28 -8.13 21.05
N LEU A 142 -4.52 -7.03 21.17
CA LEU A 142 -3.57 -6.61 20.14
C LEU A 142 -2.39 -7.59 20.03
N TYR A 143 -1.95 -8.16 21.16
CA TYR A 143 -0.94 -9.23 21.16
C TYR A 143 -1.45 -10.50 20.45
N LEU A 144 -2.70 -10.90 20.72
CA LEU A 144 -3.33 -12.05 20.03
C LEU A 144 -3.48 -11.79 18.52
N LYS A 145 -3.84 -10.56 18.11
CA LYS A 145 -3.82 -10.18 16.69
C LYS A 145 -2.42 -10.30 16.08
N ALA A 146 -1.37 -9.85 16.78
CA ALA A 146 0.00 -10.00 16.29
C ALA A 146 0.36 -11.48 16.05
N LYS A 147 -0.04 -12.38 16.95
CA LYS A 147 0.11 -13.84 16.77
C LYS A 147 -0.68 -14.38 15.58
N GLU A 148 -1.91 -13.91 15.38
CA GLU A 148 -2.71 -14.30 14.21
C GLU A 148 -2.00 -13.94 12.90
N TYR A 149 -1.43 -12.74 12.82
CA TYR A 149 -0.64 -12.30 11.66
C TYR A 149 0.66 -13.08 11.48
N LEU A 150 1.34 -13.46 12.56
CA LEU A 150 2.48 -14.38 12.51
C LEU A 150 2.07 -15.73 11.92
N SER A 151 0.98 -16.33 12.41
CA SER A 151 0.49 -17.63 11.93
C SER A 151 0.16 -17.59 10.43
N LYS A 152 -0.53 -16.55 9.96
CA LYS A 152 -0.79 -16.33 8.54
C LYS A 152 0.49 -16.20 7.71
N ALA A 153 1.52 -15.54 8.24
CA ALA A 153 2.80 -15.36 7.55
C ALA A 153 3.56 -16.70 7.42
N GLU A 154 3.58 -17.49 8.49
CA GLU A 154 4.19 -18.82 8.51
C GLU A 154 3.48 -19.79 7.57
N GLU A 155 2.15 -19.79 7.57
CA GLU A 155 1.34 -20.58 6.65
C GLU A 155 1.60 -20.18 5.20
N ALA A 156 1.64 -18.88 4.92
CA ALA A 156 1.93 -18.38 3.58
C ALA A 156 3.36 -18.71 3.09
N MET A 157 4.29 -18.94 4.02
CA MET A 157 5.69 -19.33 3.78
C MET A 157 5.88 -20.84 3.63
N LYS A 158 5.01 -21.68 4.23
CA LYS A 158 5.11 -23.14 4.15
C LYS A 158 5.14 -23.62 2.69
N GLY A 159 6.15 -24.44 2.37
CA GLY A 159 6.28 -25.07 1.05
C GLY A 159 6.67 -24.13 -0.09
N LYS A 160 7.07 -22.88 0.21
CA LYS A 160 7.58 -21.93 -0.80
C LYS A 160 9.06 -21.65 -0.58
N ASP A 161 9.78 -21.48 -1.67
CA ASP A 161 11.11 -20.87 -1.62
C ASP A 161 10.95 -19.37 -1.42
N VAL A 162 11.41 -18.86 -0.28
CA VAL A 162 11.24 -17.47 0.14
C VAL A 162 12.62 -16.93 0.49
N ARG A 163 12.93 -15.70 0.07
CA ARG A 163 14.25 -15.12 0.29
C ARG A 163 14.55 -14.99 1.78
N PHE A 164 15.84 -15.06 2.08
CA PHE A 164 16.37 -14.95 3.44
C PHE A 164 15.84 -13.73 4.21
N GLU A 165 15.76 -12.56 3.56
CA GLU A 165 15.22 -11.34 4.17
C GLU A 165 13.78 -11.48 4.68
N THR A 166 12.92 -12.11 3.89
CA THR A 166 11.51 -12.30 4.26
C THR A 166 11.39 -13.28 5.41
N ARG A 167 12.19 -14.35 5.39
CA ARG A 167 12.25 -15.32 6.49
C ARG A 167 12.71 -14.63 7.78
N LEU A 168 13.75 -13.79 7.71
CA LEU A 168 14.26 -13.03 8.84
C LEU A 168 13.19 -12.09 9.44
N LEU A 169 12.33 -11.47 8.62
CA LEU A 169 11.23 -10.64 9.12
C LEU A 169 10.21 -11.45 9.92
N VAL A 170 9.84 -12.64 9.43
CA VAL A 170 8.90 -13.54 10.12
C VAL A 170 9.52 -14.07 11.41
N ASP A 171 10.78 -14.50 11.36
CA ASP A 171 11.50 -15.01 12.54
C ASP A 171 11.72 -13.91 13.59
N ASN A 172 11.96 -12.66 13.17
CA ASN A 172 12.05 -11.52 14.08
C ASN A 172 10.71 -11.27 14.79
N LEU A 173 9.58 -11.30 14.06
CA LEU A 173 8.25 -11.20 14.68
C LEU A 173 8.02 -12.35 15.67
N ARG A 174 8.36 -13.60 15.30
CA ARG A 174 8.25 -14.77 16.18
C ARG A 174 9.05 -14.56 17.47
N SER A 175 10.31 -14.16 17.35
CA SER A 175 11.20 -13.90 18.48
C SER A 175 10.66 -12.80 19.41
N LYS A 176 10.13 -11.72 18.85
CA LYS A 176 9.53 -10.63 19.62
C LYS A 176 8.24 -11.06 20.32
N ILE A 177 7.38 -11.82 19.66
CA ILE A 177 6.18 -12.39 20.30
C ILE A 177 6.58 -13.26 21.50
N GLU A 178 7.57 -14.14 21.33
CA GLU A 178 8.04 -15.00 22.41
C GLU A 178 8.60 -14.19 23.58
N THR A 179 9.34 -13.12 23.29
CA THR A 179 9.88 -12.20 24.31
C THR A 179 8.77 -11.60 25.19
N TYR A 180 7.62 -11.28 24.60
CA TYR A 180 6.49 -10.66 25.31
C TYR A 180 5.43 -11.66 25.80
N LYS A 181 5.62 -12.97 25.57
CA LYS A 181 4.65 -14.03 25.90
C LYS A 181 4.20 -13.99 27.37
N TYR A 182 5.15 -13.86 28.30
CA TYR A 182 4.87 -13.80 29.73
C TYR A 182 4.10 -12.55 30.15
N ARG A 183 4.37 -11.41 29.50
CA ARG A 183 3.71 -10.13 29.81
C ARG A 183 2.20 -10.20 29.56
N PHE A 184 1.76 -10.95 28.56
CA PHE A 184 0.35 -11.10 28.21
C PHE A 184 -0.29 -12.40 28.75
N GLY A 185 0.41 -13.07 29.69
CA GLY A 185 -0.12 -14.22 30.43
C GLY A 185 -0.25 -15.49 29.60
N GLU A 186 0.60 -15.69 28.59
CA GLU A 186 0.71 -16.97 27.91
C GLU A 186 1.81 -17.83 28.54
N ARG A 187 1.49 -19.11 28.75
CA ARG A 187 2.40 -20.15 29.27
C ARG A 187 2.67 -21.17 28.18
#